data_AF-A0A7S2N0U4-F1
#
_entry.id   AF-A0A7S2N0U4-F1
#
_cell.length_a   1.000
_cell.length_b   1.000
_cell.length_c   1.000
_cell.angle_alpha   90.00
_cell.angle_beta   90.00
_cell.angle_gamma   90.00
#
_symmetry.space_group_name_H-M   'P 1'
#
loop_
_entity.id
_entity.type
_entity.pdbx_description
1 polymer ?
#
loop_
_entity_poly.entity_id
_entity_poly.type
_entity_poly.pdbx_seq_one_letter_code
_entity_poly.pdbx_strand_id
1 'polypeptide(L)'
;DDGKVVRYEVYGTDLFKKETNMAQFVGLHVETDRKGEIGVIQSSFGTSGKFRVNFPGGTQSAIGDKLFLRFRRYANDPDKGIHQTCTLPKARMGTRMANSKKEKKPPGGASSRGKKGQQPKKTVSNKTTTSEPVPS
;
A
#
# COMPACT_ATOMS: atom_id res chain seq x y z
N ASP A 1 22.53 25.28 -2.58
CA ASP A 1 22.38 23.91 -2.08
C ASP A 1 21.54 23.93 -0.82
N ASP A 2 20.22 23.75 -0.95
CA ASP A 2 19.34 23.68 0.21
C ASP A 2 19.52 22.31 0.88
N GLY A 3 20.21 22.24 2.02
CA GLY A 3 20.41 21.03 2.84
C GLY A 3 19.13 20.44 3.45
N LYS A 4 18.07 20.29 2.66
CA LYS A 4 16.76 19.78 3.07
C LYS A 4 16.82 18.26 3.14
N VAL A 5 16.79 17.73 4.36
CA VAL A 5 16.67 16.30 4.62
C VAL A 5 15.26 15.84 4.22
N VAL A 6 15.18 14.93 3.26
CA VAL A 6 13.92 14.31 2.83
C VAL A 6 13.84 12.89 3.39
N ARG A 7 12.76 12.60 4.10
CA ARG A 7 12.47 11.28 4.67
C ARG A 7 11.32 10.65 3.88
N TYR A 8 11.41 9.37 3.59
CA TYR A 8 10.34 8.64 2.89
C TYR A 8 9.50 7.82 3.85
N GLU A 9 10.04 7.50 5.01
CA GLU A 9 9.37 6.67 6.02
C GLU A 9 9.35 7.39 7.35
N VAL A 10 8.18 7.44 7.97
CA VAL A 10 7.97 8.06 9.27
C VAL A 10 7.21 7.08 10.17
N TYR A 11 7.58 7.09 11.44
CA TYR A 11 6.90 6.33 12.48
C TYR A 11 6.16 7.31 13.38
N GLY A 12 4.84 7.22 13.38
CA GLY A 12 3.97 8.02 14.23
C GLY A 12 3.56 7.24 15.48
N THR A 13 3.27 7.99 16.55
CA THR A 13 2.72 7.47 17.80
C THR A 13 1.54 8.36 18.22
N ASP A 14 0.74 7.93 19.19
CA ASP A 14 -0.31 8.75 19.86
C ASP A 14 -1.56 9.09 19.02
N LEU A 15 -1.55 8.87 17.71
CA LEU A 15 -2.73 9.08 16.86
C LEU A 15 -3.82 8.01 17.06
N PHE A 16 -3.43 6.79 17.43
CA PHE A 16 -4.32 5.65 17.59
C PHE A 16 -4.21 5.08 19.00
N LYS A 17 -5.35 4.68 19.58
CA LYS A 17 -5.37 3.97 20.87
C LYS A 17 -5.16 2.47 20.66
N LYS A 18 -4.83 1.76 21.74
CA LYS A 18 -4.67 0.31 21.75
C LYS A 18 -5.90 -0.44 21.20
N GLU A 19 -7.09 0.09 21.44
CA GLU A 19 -8.38 -0.51 21.07
C GLU A 19 -8.82 -0.14 19.66
N THR A 20 -8.09 0.74 18.97
CA THR A 20 -8.46 1.20 17.64
C THR A 20 -8.18 0.10 16.61
N ASN A 21 -9.18 -0.22 15.78
CA ASN A 21 -9.01 -1.16 14.68
C ASN A 21 -8.15 -0.53 13.57
N MET A 22 -6.84 -0.74 13.67
CA MET A 22 -5.84 -0.22 12.74
C MET A 22 -6.07 -0.63 11.29
N ALA A 23 -6.66 -1.81 11.04
CA ALA A 23 -6.86 -2.31 9.68
C ALA A 23 -7.72 -1.38 8.84
N GLN A 24 -8.68 -0.66 9.45
CA GLN A 24 -9.53 0.30 8.76
C GLN A 24 -8.80 1.59 8.37
N PHE A 25 -7.65 1.85 8.99
CA PHE A 25 -6.84 3.05 8.77
C PHE A 25 -5.61 2.79 7.89
N VAL A 26 -5.29 1.53 7.60
CA VAL A 26 -4.27 1.17 6.63
C VAL A 26 -4.72 1.60 5.23
N GLY A 27 -3.83 2.24 4.48
CA GLY A 27 -4.13 2.81 3.17
C GLY A 27 -4.75 4.20 3.20
N LEU A 28 -5.05 4.75 4.38
CA LEU A 28 -5.51 6.14 4.50
C LEU A 28 -4.36 7.14 4.40
N HIS A 29 -4.74 8.34 3.98
CA HIS A 29 -3.86 9.47 3.79
C HIS A 29 -3.70 10.30 5.06
N VAL A 30 -2.47 10.65 5.39
CA VAL A 30 -2.12 11.56 6.49
C VAL A 30 -1.44 12.80 5.96
N GLU A 31 -1.73 13.94 6.58
CA GLU A 31 -1.19 15.25 6.19
C GLU A 31 -0.22 15.76 7.26
N THR A 32 0.85 16.42 6.82
CA THR A 32 1.76 17.16 7.71
C THR A 32 1.30 18.61 7.86
N ASP A 33 1.54 19.19 9.04
CA ASP A 33 1.10 20.55 9.40
C ASP A 33 1.70 21.65 8.49
N ARG A 34 2.99 21.53 8.15
CA ARG A 34 3.77 22.64 7.56
C ARG A 34 3.64 22.79 6.05
N LYS A 35 3.40 21.72 5.30
CA LYS A 35 3.53 21.72 3.84
C LYS A 35 2.43 20.96 3.11
N GLY A 36 1.42 20.45 3.83
CA GLY A 36 0.39 19.60 3.23
C GLY A 36 0.99 18.39 2.54
N GLU A 37 2.11 17.88 3.05
CA GLU A 37 2.72 16.68 2.49
C GLU A 37 1.83 15.50 2.85
N ILE A 38 1.50 14.69 1.86
CA ILE A 38 0.59 13.57 2.04
C ILE A 38 1.38 12.28 2.10
N GLY A 39 1.18 11.54 3.18
CA GLY A 39 1.69 10.19 3.39
C GLY A 39 0.56 9.18 3.41
N VAL A 40 0.90 7.91 3.25
CA VAL A 40 -0.04 6.78 3.29
C VAL A 40 0.34 5.86 4.45
N ILE A 41 -0.63 5.52 5.29
CA ILE A 41 -0.43 4.56 6.39
C ILE A 41 -0.22 3.17 5.79
N GLN A 42 0.95 2.58 6.05
CA GLN A 42 1.31 1.25 5.56
C GLN A 42 0.90 0.15 6.53
N SER A 43 1.18 0.34 7.82
CA SER A 43 0.96 -0.68 8.84
C SER A 43 0.99 -0.09 10.25
N SER A 44 0.48 -0.83 11.23
CA SER A 44 0.65 -0.55 12.66
C SER A 44 1.64 -1.53 13.31
N PHE A 45 2.23 -1.14 14.44
CA PHE A 45 3.14 -1.97 15.22
C PHE A 45 2.62 -2.17 16.65
N GLY A 46 2.40 -3.43 17.01
CA GLY A 46 2.01 -3.83 18.36
C GLY A 46 0.69 -3.21 18.82
N THR A 47 0.51 -3.13 20.14
CA THR A 47 -0.70 -2.62 20.79
C THR A 47 -0.56 -1.17 21.28
N SER A 48 0.55 -0.52 21.00
CA SER A 48 0.87 0.83 21.50
C SER A 48 0.39 1.95 20.58
N GLY A 49 -0.37 1.63 19.52
CA GLY A 49 -0.84 2.64 18.55
C GLY A 49 0.28 3.26 17.71
N LYS A 50 1.44 2.60 17.60
CA LYS A 50 2.53 3.03 16.73
C LYS A 50 2.21 2.62 15.30
N PHE A 51 2.52 3.46 14.32
CA PHE A 51 2.21 3.18 12.92
C PHE A 51 3.28 3.69 11.98
N ARG A 52 3.38 3.05 10.81
CA ARG A 52 4.27 3.41 9.71
C ARG A 52 3.53 4.21 8.67
N VAL A 53 4.13 5.30 8.24
CA VAL A 53 3.65 6.12 7.13
C VAL A 53 4.73 6.17 6.06
N ASN A 54 4.31 5.94 4.82
CA ASN A 54 5.13 6.12 3.64
C ASN A 54 4.77 7.43 2.94
N PHE A 55 5.74 8.32 2.75
CA PHE A 55 5.60 9.57 2.04
C PHE A 55 6.19 9.44 0.63
N PRO A 56 5.39 9.18 -0.41
CA PRO A 56 5.91 8.99 -1.77
C PRO A 56 6.55 10.26 -2.35
N GLY A 57 6.08 11.44 -1.93
CA GLY A 57 6.69 12.73 -2.29
C GLY A 57 7.91 13.11 -1.44
N GLY A 58 8.25 12.29 -0.45
CA GLY A 58 9.17 12.64 0.61
C GLY A 58 8.58 13.69 1.57
N THR A 59 8.98 13.62 2.83
CA THR A 59 8.60 14.60 3.85
C THR A 59 9.83 15.27 4.45
N GLN A 60 9.68 16.54 4.78
CA GLN A 60 10.68 17.31 5.53
C GLN A 60 10.34 17.37 7.03
N SER A 61 9.35 16.59 7.48
CA SER A 61 8.95 16.59 8.89
C SER A 61 10.04 16.05 9.82
N ALA A 62 10.22 16.77 10.92
CA ALA A 62 11.12 16.44 12.00
C ALA A 62 10.44 15.55 13.05
N ILE A 63 11.24 15.04 13.98
CA ILE A 63 10.70 14.30 15.14
C ILE A 63 9.96 15.30 16.02
N GLY A 64 8.73 14.97 16.40
CA GLY A 64 7.87 15.85 17.20
C GLY A 64 6.88 16.68 16.37
N ASP A 65 6.97 16.64 15.04
CA ASP A 65 5.96 17.25 14.18
C ASP A 65 4.63 16.49 14.29
N LYS A 66 3.53 17.24 14.22
CA LYS A 66 2.18 16.70 14.31
C LYS A 66 1.72 16.17 12.95
N LEU A 67 1.10 14.99 12.98
CA LEU A 67 0.45 14.38 11.83
C LEU A 67 -1.06 14.47 12.00
N PHE A 68 -1.75 14.82 10.92
CA PHE A 68 -3.21 14.91 10.92
C PHE A 68 -3.81 13.86 10.00
N LEU A 69 -4.73 13.07 10.54
CA LEU A 69 -5.55 12.16 9.75
C LEU A 69 -6.94 12.78 9.59
N ARG A 70 -7.15 13.44 8.45
CA ARG A 70 -8.42 14.07 8.12
C ARG A 70 -9.28 13.08 7.35
N PHE A 71 -10.48 12.80 7.86
CA PHE A 71 -11.45 11.99 7.18
C PHE A 71 -12.87 12.43 7.54
N ARG A 72 -13.81 12.11 6.66
CA ARG A 72 -15.24 12.24 6.92
C ARG A 72 -15.81 10.83 7.03
N ARG A 73 -16.69 10.62 8.00
CA ARG A 73 -17.53 9.43 8.07
C ARG A 73 -18.97 9.91 8.08
N TYR A 74 -19.73 9.55 7.06
CA TYR A 74 -21.14 9.93 6.99
C TYR A 74 -21.93 9.03 7.93
N ALA A 75 -22.80 9.63 8.75
CA ALA A 75 -23.59 8.89 9.72
C ALA A 75 -24.54 7.87 9.06
N ASN A 76 -24.97 8.16 7.83
CA ASN A 76 -25.96 7.40 7.08
C ASN A 76 -25.34 6.53 5.97
N ASP A 77 -24.05 6.22 6.08
CA ASP A 77 -23.37 5.31 5.15
C ASP A 77 -23.45 3.87 5.71
N PRO A 78 -24.15 2.93 5.03
CA PRO A 78 -24.28 1.55 5.50
C PRO A 78 -22.92 0.85 5.62
N ASP A 79 -21.95 1.25 4.79
CA ASP A 79 -20.61 0.66 4.77
C ASP A 79 -19.68 1.31 5.80
N LYS A 80 -20.16 2.37 6.48
CA LYS A 80 -19.39 3.19 7.43
C LYS A 80 -18.03 3.60 6.85
N GLY A 81 -18.02 3.87 5.55
CA GLY A 81 -16.83 4.16 4.77
C GLY A 81 -16.09 5.39 5.31
N ILE A 82 -14.77 5.31 5.28
CA ILE A 82 -13.91 6.46 5.56
C ILE A 82 -13.69 7.20 4.25
N HIS A 83 -14.21 8.43 4.17
CA HIS A 83 -14.11 9.26 2.97
C HIS A 83 -13.01 10.30 3.15
N GLN A 84 -12.02 10.26 2.27
CA GLN A 84 -10.96 11.26 2.19
C GLN A 84 -10.98 11.89 0.81
N THR A 85 -11.07 13.22 0.76
CA THR A 85 -10.99 13.98 -0.49
C THR A 85 -9.55 14.38 -0.82
N CYS A 86 -8.58 13.95 0.00
CA CYS A 86 -7.17 14.28 -0.14
C CYS A 86 -6.66 13.73 -1.48
N THR A 87 -6.21 14.63 -2.36
CA THR A 87 -5.59 14.25 -3.62
C THR A 87 -4.09 14.11 -3.39
N LEU A 88 -3.55 12.90 -3.57
CA LEU A 88 -2.11 12.66 -3.46
C LEU A 88 -1.34 13.58 -4.42
N PRO A 89 -0.41 14.41 -3.92
CA PRO A 89 0.47 15.17 -4.80
C PRO A 89 1.32 14.18 -5.61
N LYS A 90 1.57 14.53 -6.87
CA LYS A 90 2.39 13.73 -7.78
C LYS A 90 3.73 13.44 -7.10
N ALA A 91 4.08 12.15 -6.98
CA ALA A 91 5.34 11.74 -6.38
C ALA A 91 6.49 12.50 -7.06
N ARG A 92 7.36 13.14 -6.28
CA ARG A 92 8.51 13.84 -6.84
C ARG A 92 9.42 12.79 -7.46
N MET A 93 9.49 12.75 -8.78
CA MET A 93 10.50 11.99 -9.52
C MET A 93 11.86 12.64 -9.23
N GLY A 94 12.51 12.21 -8.16
CA GLY A 94 13.84 12.64 -7.76
C GLY A 94 14.52 11.50 -7.02
N THR A 95 15.81 11.33 -7.27
CA THR A 95 16.64 10.18 -6.87
C THR A 95 16.35 9.74 -5.44
N ARG A 96 15.75 8.56 -5.30
CA ARG A 96 15.51 7.87 -4.03
C ARG A 96 16.87 7.66 -3.36
N MET A 97 17.27 8.53 -2.44
CA MET A 97 18.36 8.21 -1.52
C MET A 97 17.85 7.08 -0.63
N ALA A 98 18.20 5.85 -1.03
CA ALA A 98 17.97 4.68 -0.22
C ALA A 98 18.77 4.85 1.07
N ASN A 99 18.07 4.97 2.21
CA ASN A 99 18.73 4.72 3.49
C ASN A 99 19.20 3.27 3.48
N SER A 100 20.49 3.10 3.27
CA SER A 100 21.21 1.85 3.31
C SER A 100 21.06 1.18 4.69
N LYS A 101 20.33 0.06 4.73
CA LYS A 101 20.73 -1.23 5.32
C LYS A 101 19.55 -2.21 5.30
N LYS A 102 19.47 -3.04 4.27
CA LYS A 102 19.85 -4.48 4.31
C LYS A 102 19.47 -5.12 2.97
N GLU A 103 20.47 -5.19 2.11
CA GLU A 103 20.47 -6.03 0.92
C GLU A 103 20.32 -7.49 1.37
N LYS A 104 19.23 -8.15 0.97
CA LYS A 104 19.20 -9.61 0.85
C LYS A 104 19.01 -9.92 -0.63
N LYS A 105 20.12 -10.33 -1.24
CA LYS A 105 20.27 -10.82 -2.61
C LYS A 105 19.27 -11.94 -2.91
N PRO A 106 18.69 -12.01 -4.12
CA PRO A 106 18.18 -13.27 -4.65
C PRO A 106 19.37 -14.16 -5.04
N PRO A 107 19.45 -15.45 -4.67
CA PRO A 107 20.38 -16.36 -5.30
C PRO A 107 19.84 -16.71 -6.68
N GLY A 108 20.47 -16.18 -7.73
CA GLY A 108 20.24 -16.58 -9.11
C GLY A 108 20.94 -17.90 -9.44
N GLY A 109 20.25 -18.72 -10.24
CA GLY A 109 20.81 -19.48 -11.36
C GLY A 109 21.84 -20.58 -11.09
N ALA A 110 21.41 -21.84 -11.28
CA ALA A 110 22.28 -22.90 -11.79
C ALA A 110 21.55 -23.66 -12.91
N SER A 111 22.04 -23.49 -14.14
CA SER A 111 21.75 -24.33 -15.29
C SER A 111 22.45 -25.69 -15.17
N SER A 112 21.80 -26.81 -15.50
CA SER A 112 22.22 -27.69 -16.62
C SER A 112 21.59 -29.09 -16.61
N ARG A 113 21.23 -29.53 -17.84
CA ARG A 113 21.39 -30.88 -18.45
C ARG A 113 20.40 -32.03 -18.17
N GLY A 114 19.61 -32.31 -19.22
CA GLY A 114 19.30 -33.66 -19.77
C GLY A 114 18.14 -34.41 -19.10
N LYS A 115 17.28 -35.20 -19.75
CA LYS A 115 17.20 -35.76 -21.12
C LYS A 115 15.76 -36.31 -21.32
N LYS A 116 15.28 -36.24 -22.58
CA LYS A 116 14.35 -37.15 -23.32
C LYS A 116 13.14 -37.79 -22.61
N GLY A 117 11.97 -37.68 -23.26
CA GLY A 117 11.01 -38.79 -23.30
C GLY A 117 9.54 -38.45 -23.56
N GLN A 118 9.12 -38.54 -24.84
CA GLN A 118 7.82 -38.98 -25.35
C GLN A 118 6.52 -38.19 -25.08
N GLN A 119 5.88 -37.80 -26.19
CA GLN A 119 4.43 -37.60 -26.33
C GLN A 119 3.68 -38.93 -26.07
N PRO A 120 2.36 -38.90 -25.81
CA PRO A 120 1.46 -39.02 -26.96
C PRO A 120 0.20 -38.12 -26.91
N LYS A 121 -0.40 -38.05 -28.09
CA LYS A 121 -1.60 -37.32 -28.50
C LYS A 121 -2.89 -37.97 -27.97
N LYS A 122 -3.95 -37.16 -27.86
CA LYS A 122 -5.38 -37.41 -28.23
C LYS A 122 -6.18 -36.21 -27.70
N THR A 123 -6.63 -35.28 -28.56
CA THR A 123 -7.92 -35.29 -29.27
C THR A 123 -9.09 -35.68 -28.36
N VAL A 124 -10.01 -34.74 -28.12
CA VAL A 124 -11.43 -34.83 -28.49
C VAL A 124 -12.12 -33.54 -28.00
N SER A 125 -12.59 -32.76 -28.99
CA SER A 125 -13.62 -31.74 -28.87
C SER A 125 -14.92 -32.38 -28.40
N ASN A 126 -15.74 -31.70 -27.61
CA ASN A 126 -17.19 -31.93 -27.62
C ASN A 126 -17.93 -30.60 -27.48
N LYS A 127 -18.73 -30.32 -28.51
CA LYS A 127 -19.64 -29.20 -28.72
C LYS A 127 -21.02 -29.84 -28.95
N THR A 128 -21.96 -29.67 -28.02
CA THR A 128 -23.38 -30.06 -28.17
C THR A 128 -24.19 -29.19 -27.18
N THR A 129 -24.98 -28.17 -27.57
CA THR A 129 -26.24 -28.12 -28.36
C THR A 129 -27.48 -28.22 -27.45
N THR A 130 -28.29 -27.13 -27.42
CA THR A 130 -29.78 -27.09 -27.38
C THR A 130 -30.43 -27.48 -26.04
N SER A 131 -31.49 -26.84 -25.52
CA SER A 131 -32.66 -26.13 -26.09
C SER A 131 -33.31 -25.19 -25.06
N GLU A 132 -33.91 -24.11 -25.55
CA GLU A 132 -35.05 -23.42 -24.92
C GLU A 132 -36.31 -24.31 -24.84
N PRO A 133 -37.31 -23.96 -24.01
CA PRO A 133 -38.63 -23.79 -24.60
C PRO A 133 -39.42 -22.56 -24.12
N VAL A 134 -40.33 -22.18 -25.01
CA VAL A 134 -41.20 -21.00 -25.13
C VAL A 134 -42.38 -21.06 -24.12
N PRO A 135 -42.97 -19.92 -23.69
CA PRO A 135 -43.95 -19.85 -22.60
C PRO A 135 -45.38 -20.27 -22.96
N SER A 136 -46.20 -20.46 -21.92
CA SER A 136 -47.67 -20.54 -21.97
C SER A 136 -48.31 -19.27 -21.42
#